data_AF-A0A5W0MKY5-F1
#
_entry.id   AF-A0A5W0MKY5-F1
#
_cell.length_a   1.000
_cell.length_b   1.000
_cell.length_c   1.000
_cell.angle_alpha   90.00
_cell.angle_beta   90.00
_cell.angle_gamma   90.00
#
_symmetry.space_group_name_H-M   'P 1'
#
loop_
_entity.id
_entity.type
_entity.pdbx_description
1 polymer ?
#
loop_
_entity_poly.entity_id
_entity_poly.type
_entity_poly.pdbx_seq_one_letter_code
_entity_poly.pdbx_strand_id
1 'polypeptide(L)'
;LAEKSKYSLAVELLESTLIAGVTFKSLDYFSNELINKHQELLNHIITKWLLGGEKQFCHGILDLLHDATGEEIELKAELDLLDNDIKQVFISRKAIGWLFTRPVETAKFILSIADVASENTIEKLEGILYFPLLLSYPGELKRFFQSCIDSGIQEHLCERLLAKYKLHQTGIEKVSELNELKAPSENLSIYWKNVDRSMQKAIEEASEFSLFRMFSKPKTLLYGNSSIYYIHQGDGESIRQEMQMQTFSHSTEMPRLDALDPVLLDYFLITCRSERM
;
A
#
# COMPACT_ATOMS: atom_id res chain seq x y z
N LEU A 1 -1.07 24.84 22.78
CA LEU A 1 -2.06 25.83 22.28
C LEU A 1 -1.51 26.67 21.12
N ALA A 2 -0.32 27.27 21.22
CA ALA A 2 0.29 28.04 20.12
C ALA A 2 0.76 27.21 18.90
N GLU A 3 1.11 25.93 19.07
CA GLU A 3 1.45 25.04 17.95
C GLU A 3 0.21 24.53 17.20
N LYS A 4 -0.85 24.11 17.92
CA LYS A 4 -2.13 23.72 17.32
C LYS A 4 -2.75 24.84 16.48
N SER A 5 -2.59 26.12 16.86
CA SER A 5 -3.07 27.24 16.04
C SER A 5 -2.25 27.48 14.77
N LYS A 6 -0.95 27.14 14.77
CA LYS A 6 -0.11 27.20 13.56
C LYS A 6 -0.44 26.09 12.57
N TYR A 7 -0.77 24.90 13.08
CA TYR A 7 -1.23 23.79 12.24
C TYR A 7 -2.56 24.12 11.53
N SER A 8 -3.51 24.77 12.20
CA SER A 8 -4.79 25.18 11.58
C SER A 8 -4.57 26.00 10.30
N LEU A 9 -3.72 27.03 10.37
CA LEU A 9 -3.50 27.94 9.24
C LEU A 9 -2.71 27.28 8.11
N ALA A 10 -1.74 26.41 8.43
CA ALA A 10 -1.01 25.63 7.44
C ALA A 10 -1.91 24.63 6.71
N VAL A 11 -2.81 23.96 7.45
CA VAL A 11 -3.77 23.01 6.88
C VAL A 11 -4.82 23.74 6.03
N GLU A 12 -5.35 24.87 6.49
CA GLU A 12 -6.29 25.70 5.71
C GLU A 12 -5.66 26.23 4.41
N LEU A 13 -4.39 26.61 4.46
CA LEU A 13 -3.64 27.02 3.27
C LEU A 13 -3.51 25.84 2.29
N LEU A 14 -3.13 24.66 2.79
CA LEU A 14 -3.02 23.44 1.97
C LEU A 14 -4.37 23.03 1.37
N GLU A 15 -5.45 23.09 2.15
CA GLU A 15 -6.80 22.82 1.67
C GLU A 15 -7.19 23.81 0.57
N SER A 16 -6.88 25.10 0.75
CA SER A 16 -7.14 26.14 -0.25
C SER A 16 -6.33 25.95 -1.53
N THR A 17 -5.07 25.53 -1.45
CA THR A 17 -4.25 25.26 -2.63
C THR A 17 -4.74 24.02 -3.39
N LEU A 18 -5.15 22.97 -2.68
CA LEU A 18 -5.79 21.81 -3.30
C LEU A 18 -7.11 22.19 -3.98
N ILE A 19 -7.94 23.01 -3.34
CA ILE A 19 -9.19 23.54 -3.93
C ILE A 19 -8.91 24.34 -5.21
N ALA A 20 -7.82 25.12 -5.24
CA ALA A 20 -7.39 25.86 -6.41
C ALA A 20 -6.88 24.97 -7.57
N GLY A 21 -6.78 23.64 -7.36
CA GLY A 21 -6.41 22.66 -8.38
C GLY A 21 -4.93 22.29 -8.38
N VAL A 22 -4.15 22.70 -7.37
CA VAL A 22 -2.76 22.26 -7.21
C VAL A 22 -2.75 20.79 -6.77
N THR A 23 -1.90 19.97 -7.39
CA THR A 23 -1.75 18.54 -7.05
C THR A 23 -0.47 18.29 -6.28
N PHE A 24 -0.42 17.24 -5.46
CA PHE A 24 0.78 16.88 -4.70
C PHE A 24 1.98 16.55 -5.58
N LYS A 25 1.76 16.14 -6.83
CA LYS A 25 2.80 15.94 -7.87
C LYS A 25 3.56 17.22 -8.26
N SER A 26 3.02 18.39 -7.92
CA SER A 26 3.71 19.68 -8.11
C SER A 26 4.40 20.17 -6.83
N LEU A 27 4.23 19.42 -5.74
CA LEU A 27 4.66 19.75 -4.39
C LEU A 27 5.58 18.66 -3.82
N ASP A 28 6.34 17.96 -4.67
CA ASP A 28 7.15 16.78 -4.28
C ASP A 28 8.07 17.05 -3.10
N TYR A 29 8.73 18.22 -3.07
CA TYR A 29 9.58 18.61 -1.94
C TYR A 29 8.80 18.76 -0.64
N PHE A 30 7.61 19.38 -0.69
CA PHE A 30 6.74 19.52 0.46
C PHE A 30 6.19 18.17 0.92
N SER A 31 5.74 17.32 -0.01
CA SER A 31 5.29 15.95 0.27
C SER A 31 6.36 15.16 1.02
N ASN A 32 7.60 15.20 0.52
CA ASN A 32 8.73 14.50 1.13
C ASN A 32 9.08 15.04 2.52
N GLU A 33 9.11 16.36 2.72
CA GLU A 33 9.33 16.98 4.04
C GLU A 33 8.20 16.63 5.02
N LEU A 34 6.94 16.63 4.56
CA LEU A 34 5.78 16.31 5.38
C LEU A 34 5.83 14.86 5.86
N ILE A 35 6.15 13.93 4.97
CA ILE A 35 6.25 12.49 5.27
C ILE A 35 7.39 12.20 6.24
N ASN A 36 8.58 12.78 5.99
CA ASN A 36 9.80 12.39 6.69
C ASN A 36 10.07 13.19 7.97
N LYS A 37 9.66 14.46 8.05
CA LYS A 37 9.99 15.34 9.20
C LYS A 37 8.79 15.81 10.00
N HIS A 38 7.58 15.76 9.45
CA HIS A 38 6.39 16.34 10.08
C HIS A 38 5.26 15.31 10.25
N GLN A 39 5.60 14.13 10.80
CA GLN A 39 4.65 13.02 11.00
C GLN A 39 3.41 13.39 11.82
N GLU A 40 3.52 14.24 12.85
CA GLU A 40 2.35 14.69 13.62
C GLU A 40 1.37 15.49 12.75
N LEU A 41 1.87 16.39 11.90
CA LEU A 41 1.05 17.17 10.98
C LEU A 41 0.46 16.27 9.88
N LEU A 42 1.23 15.30 9.38
CA LEU A 42 0.75 14.29 8.44
C LEU A 42 -0.44 13.51 9.04
N ASN A 43 -0.28 12.99 10.25
CA ASN A 43 -1.31 12.24 10.96
C ASN A 43 -2.56 13.10 11.21
N HIS A 44 -2.38 14.37 11.57
CA HIS A 44 -3.48 15.35 11.70
C HIS A 44 -4.22 15.54 10.39
N ILE A 45 -3.50 15.80 9.30
CA ILE A 45 -4.08 16.02 7.95
C ILE A 45 -4.86 14.78 7.50
N ILE A 46 -4.25 13.60 7.58
CA ILE A 46 -4.89 12.34 7.16
C ILE A 46 -6.14 12.09 8.01
N THR A 47 -6.05 12.26 9.33
CA THR A 47 -7.19 12.02 10.23
C THR A 47 -8.32 13.01 9.93
N LYS A 48 -8.02 14.30 9.80
CA LYS A 48 -8.99 15.36 9.49
C LYS A 48 -9.67 15.12 8.13
N TRP A 49 -8.90 14.80 7.10
CA TRP A 49 -9.42 14.63 5.74
C TRP A 49 -10.24 13.36 5.57
N LEU A 50 -9.82 12.23 6.17
CA LEU A 50 -10.63 11.02 6.18
C LEU A 50 -11.94 11.21 6.96
N LEU A 51 -11.89 11.93 8.08
CA LEU A 51 -13.07 12.24 8.89
C LEU A 51 -14.04 13.20 8.17
N GLY A 52 -13.52 14.22 7.47
CA GLY A 52 -14.34 15.13 6.65
C GLY A 52 -15.00 14.43 5.46
N GLY A 53 -14.35 13.38 4.93
CA GLY A 53 -14.92 12.52 3.89
C GLY A 53 -15.08 13.19 2.52
N GLU A 54 -14.54 14.40 2.34
CA GLU A 54 -14.53 15.11 1.07
C GLU A 54 -13.61 14.42 0.06
N LYS A 55 -14.16 14.08 -1.10
CA LYS A 55 -13.47 13.27 -2.12
C LYS A 55 -12.13 13.89 -2.55
N GLN A 56 -12.06 15.21 -2.67
CA GLN A 56 -10.86 15.93 -3.10
C GLN A 56 -9.71 15.77 -2.11
N PHE A 57 -9.98 15.95 -0.83
CA PHE A 57 -8.96 15.79 0.21
C PHE A 57 -8.56 14.34 0.41
N CYS A 58 -9.52 13.40 0.41
CA CYS A 58 -9.20 11.98 0.48
C CYS A 58 -8.36 11.50 -0.73
N HIS A 59 -8.63 12.03 -1.93
CA HIS A 59 -7.78 11.77 -3.09
C HIS A 59 -6.41 12.43 -2.95
N GLY A 60 -6.33 13.62 -2.34
CA GLY A 60 -5.08 14.25 -1.97
C GLY A 60 -4.21 13.38 -1.07
N ILE A 61 -4.79 12.62 -0.14
CA ILE A 61 -4.04 11.64 0.68
C ILE A 61 -3.39 10.58 -0.21
N LEU A 62 -4.14 10.03 -1.17
CA LEU A 62 -3.64 9.03 -2.11
C LEU A 62 -2.45 9.57 -2.91
N ASP A 63 -2.57 10.78 -3.42
CA ASP A 63 -1.50 11.43 -4.19
C ASP A 63 -0.29 11.73 -3.32
N LEU A 64 -0.49 12.25 -2.10
CA LEU A 64 0.57 12.57 -1.15
C LEU A 64 1.39 11.33 -0.80
N LEU A 65 0.71 10.19 -0.60
CA LEU A 65 1.37 8.95 -0.24
C LEU A 65 1.88 8.19 -1.46
N HIS A 66 1.51 8.52 -2.70
CA HIS A 66 1.78 7.67 -3.87
C HIS A 66 3.26 7.30 -4.02
N ASP A 67 4.15 8.29 -3.96
CA ASP A 67 5.59 8.13 -4.22
C ASP A 67 6.42 7.77 -2.98
N ALA A 68 5.77 7.70 -1.82
CA ALA A 68 6.46 7.45 -0.56
C ALA A 68 6.80 5.95 -0.41
N THR A 69 8.07 5.64 -0.13
CA THR A 69 8.54 4.26 0.09
C THR A 69 8.06 3.72 1.43
N GLY A 70 7.54 2.48 1.45
CA GLY A 70 6.81 1.89 2.58
C GLY A 70 7.58 1.71 3.89
N GLU A 71 8.91 1.83 3.89
CA GLU A 71 9.72 1.76 5.11
C GLU A 71 9.67 3.04 5.95
N GLU A 72 9.30 4.18 5.38
CA GLU A 72 9.43 5.50 6.03
C GLU A 72 8.12 6.03 6.67
N ILE A 73 6.97 5.42 6.36
CA ILE A 73 5.67 5.98 6.74
C ILE A 73 5.09 5.29 8.00
N GLU A 74 5.12 6.00 9.12
CA GLU A 74 4.36 5.66 10.32
C GLU A 74 3.01 6.40 10.36
N LEU A 75 1.98 5.82 9.73
CA LEU A 75 0.62 6.35 9.84
C LEU A 75 0.00 6.00 11.19
N LYS A 76 -0.44 7.02 11.92
CA LYS A 76 -1.20 6.90 13.18
C LYS A 76 -2.39 7.86 13.15
N ALA A 77 -3.50 7.46 13.73
CA ALA A 77 -4.66 8.31 13.87
C ALA A 77 -4.43 9.35 14.97
N GLU A 78 -4.85 10.59 14.73
CA GLU A 78 -4.90 11.60 15.78
C GLU A 78 -6.13 11.37 16.66
N LEU A 79 -5.90 10.76 17.82
CA LEU A 79 -6.95 10.31 18.73
C LEU A 79 -7.78 11.47 19.30
N ASP A 80 -7.22 12.69 19.39
CA ASP A 80 -7.93 13.90 19.83
C ASP A 80 -9.15 14.23 18.94
N LEU A 81 -9.15 13.82 17.66
CA LEU A 81 -10.25 14.03 16.73
C LEU A 81 -11.31 12.92 16.79
N LEU A 82 -11.00 11.79 17.44
CA LEU A 82 -11.78 10.56 17.46
C LEU A 82 -12.48 10.34 18.81
N ASP A 83 -13.33 11.31 19.19
CA ASP A 83 -14.04 11.36 20.48
C ASP A 83 -15.12 10.29 20.70
N ASN A 84 -15.45 9.48 19.69
CA ASN A 84 -16.50 8.46 19.80
C ASN A 84 -16.29 7.26 18.86
N ASP A 85 -16.88 6.13 19.25
CA ASP A 85 -16.88 4.86 18.53
C ASP A 85 -17.34 4.98 17.06
N ILE A 86 -18.30 5.87 16.78
CA ILE A 86 -18.82 6.06 15.41
C ILE A 86 -17.74 6.66 14.52
N LYS A 87 -17.01 7.68 15.00
CA LYS A 87 -15.87 8.29 14.28
C LYS A 87 -14.75 7.28 14.06
N GLN A 88 -14.43 6.49 15.09
CA GLN A 88 -13.39 5.46 15.03
C GLN A 88 -13.68 4.39 13.96
N VAL A 89 -14.91 3.90 13.89
CA VAL A 89 -15.33 2.94 12.85
C VAL A 89 -15.39 3.61 11.48
N PHE A 90 -15.98 4.80 11.39
CA PHE A 90 -16.12 5.55 10.14
C PHE A 90 -14.76 5.82 9.48
N ILE A 91 -13.81 6.35 10.25
CA ILE A 91 -12.49 6.69 9.71
C ILE A 91 -11.70 5.43 9.32
N SER A 92 -11.87 4.32 10.04
CA SER A 92 -11.23 3.05 9.69
C SER A 92 -11.74 2.51 8.35
N ARG A 93 -13.04 2.61 8.09
CA ARG A 93 -13.63 2.26 6.79
C ARG A 93 -13.12 3.19 5.69
N LYS A 94 -13.07 4.49 5.94
CA LYS A 94 -12.50 5.48 5.01
C LYS A 94 -11.04 5.18 4.69
N ALA A 95 -10.24 4.86 5.71
CA ALA A 95 -8.84 4.48 5.54
C ALA A 95 -8.71 3.27 4.61
N ILE A 96 -9.48 2.19 4.81
CA ILE A 96 -9.49 1.07 3.86
C ILE A 96 -9.89 1.52 2.46
N GLY A 97 -10.99 2.28 2.32
CA GLY A 97 -11.48 2.70 1.02
C GLY A 97 -10.41 3.43 0.20
N TRP A 98 -9.69 4.35 0.83
CA TRP A 98 -8.71 5.18 0.15
C TRP A 98 -7.31 4.58 0.11
N LEU A 99 -6.86 3.90 1.16
CA LEU A 99 -5.48 3.41 1.33
C LEU A 99 -5.33 1.90 1.11
N PHE A 100 -6.31 1.24 0.48
CA PHE A 100 -6.30 -0.21 0.24
C PHE A 100 -5.02 -0.76 -0.39
N THR A 101 -4.34 0.01 -1.24
CA THR A 101 -3.08 -0.38 -1.91
C THR A 101 -1.84 -0.25 -1.01
N ARG A 102 -2.02 0.27 0.22
CA ARG A 102 -1.00 0.43 1.26
C ARG A 102 -1.46 -0.32 2.51
N PRO A 103 -1.46 -1.66 2.47
CA PRO A 103 -2.14 -2.48 3.48
C PRO A 103 -1.50 -2.35 4.87
N VAL A 104 -0.17 -2.29 4.95
CA VAL A 104 0.53 -2.21 6.24
C VAL A 104 0.30 -0.86 6.91
N GLU A 105 0.38 0.24 6.16
CA GLU A 105 0.15 1.59 6.67
C GLU A 105 -1.32 1.78 7.10
N THR A 106 -2.26 1.23 6.32
CA THR A 106 -3.68 1.20 6.68
C THR A 106 -3.89 0.41 7.97
N ALA A 107 -3.24 -0.75 8.11
CA ALA A 107 -3.33 -1.56 9.32
C ALA A 107 -2.73 -0.84 10.54
N LYS A 108 -1.55 -0.20 10.41
CA LYS A 108 -0.95 0.64 11.45
C LYS A 108 -1.90 1.75 11.91
N PHE A 109 -2.51 2.45 10.95
CA PHE A 109 -3.47 3.52 11.23
C PHE A 109 -4.67 2.99 12.03
N ILE A 110 -5.27 1.88 11.61
CA ILE A 110 -6.42 1.29 12.32
C ILE A 110 -6.03 0.71 13.69
N LEU A 111 -4.86 0.08 13.83
CA LEU A 111 -4.37 -0.42 15.12
C LEU A 111 -4.14 0.71 16.12
N SER A 112 -3.68 1.89 15.67
CA SER A 112 -3.55 3.05 16.56
C SER A 112 -4.89 3.54 17.12
N ILE A 113 -6.00 3.31 16.39
CA ILE A 113 -7.35 3.60 16.89
C ILE A 113 -7.78 2.57 17.92
N ALA A 114 -7.38 1.30 17.74
CA ALA A 114 -7.71 0.21 18.65
C ALA A 114 -7.14 0.41 20.07
N ASP A 115 -6.07 1.21 20.23
CA ASP A 115 -5.45 1.53 21.53
C ASP A 115 -6.41 2.22 22.52
N VAL A 116 -7.40 2.97 22.02
CA VAL A 116 -8.37 3.72 22.85
C VAL A 116 -9.82 3.31 22.58
N ALA A 117 -10.02 2.31 21.73
CA ALA A 117 -11.35 1.89 21.30
C ALA A 117 -12.08 1.07 22.38
N SER A 118 -13.41 1.18 22.41
CA SER A 118 -14.25 0.28 23.20
C SER A 118 -14.20 -1.16 22.65
N GLU A 119 -14.51 -2.15 23.48
CA GLU A 119 -14.53 -3.56 23.06
C GLU A 119 -15.44 -3.80 21.83
N ASN A 120 -16.63 -3.19 21.81
CA ASN A 120 -17.55 -3.22 20.67
C ASN A 120 -16.96 -2.57 19.41
N THR A 121 -16.14 -1.53 19.57
CA THR A 121 -15.44 -0.93 18.43
C THR A 121 -14.30 -1.83 17.95
N ILE A 122 -13.53 -2.44 18.85
CA ILE A 122 -12.46 -3.38 18.51
C ILE A 122 -13.02 -4.55 17.66
N GLU A 123 -14.19 -5.09 17.99
CA GLU A 123 -14.83 -6.14 17.17
C GLU A 123 -15.10 -5.69 15.73
N LYS A 124 -15.54 -4.43 15.55
CA LYS A 124 -15.77 -3.84 14.23
C LYS A 124 -14.46 -3.60 13.49
N LEU A 125 -13.43 -3.08 14.18
CA LEU A 125 -12.10 -2.87 13.61
C LEU A 125 -11.47 -4.20 13.18
N GLU A 126 -11.64 -5.26 13.95
CA GLU A 126 -11.23 -6.62 13.57
C GLU A 126 -11.92 -7.07 12.28
N GLY A 127 -13.23 -6.83 12.16
CA GLY A 127 -13.98 -7.13 10.94
C GLY A 127 -13.41 -6.42 9.71
N ILE A 128 -13.10 -5.12 9.86
CA ILE A 128 -12.55 -4.22 8.84
C ILE A 128 -11.12 -4.66 8.44
N LEU A 129 -10.26 -4.93 9.42
CA LEU A 129 -8.89 -5.42 9.18
C LEU A 129 -8.87 -6.80 8.54
N TYR A 130 -9.82 -7.67 8.89
CA TYR A 130 -9.94 -8.99 8.29
C TYR A 130 -10.42 -8.91 6.84
N PHE A 131 -11.59 -8.30 6.60
CA PHE A 131 -12.19 -8.13 5.29
C PHE A 131 -12.43 -6.64 4.98
N PRO A 132 -11.89 -6.13 3.86
CA PRO A 132 -11.21 -6.85 2.77
C PRO A 132 -9.69 -7.01 2.96
N LEU A 133 -9.08 -6.37 3.96
CA LEU A 133 -7.65 -6.08 3.95
C LEU A 133 -6.75 -7.32 4.07
N LEU A 134 -6.83 -8.06 5.18
CA LEU A 134 -6.00 -9.26 5.41
C LEU A 134 -6.28 -10.38 4.40
N LEU A 135 -7.52 -10.52 3.94
CA LEU A 135 -7.86 -11.47 2.89
C LEU A 135 -7.23 -11.12 1.54
N SER A 136 -7.02 -9.83 1.27
CA SER A 136 -6.40 -9.36 0.03
C SER A 136 -4.87 -9.42 0.07
N TYR A 137 -4.26 -9.04 1.19
CA TYR A 137 -2.79 -8.93 1.34
C TYR A 137 -2.24 -9.80 2.48
N PRO A 138 -2.46 -11.12 2.48
CA PRO A 138 -2.02 -11.97 3.58
C PRO A 138 -0.50 -12.16 3.67
N GLY A 139 0.27 -11.91 2.61
CA GLY A 139 1.73 -12.02 2.65
C GLY A 139 2.34 -10.97 3.57
N GLU A 140 2.12 -9.70 3.26
CA GLU A 140 2.65 -8.57 4.03
C GLU A 140 2.00 -8.45 5.40
N LEU A 141 0.67 -8.57 5.49
CA LEU A 141 -0.05 -8.35 6.74
C LEU A 141 0.16 -9.44 7.78
N LYS A 142 0.40 -10.70 7.39
CA LYS A 142 0.76 -11.74 8.37
C LYS A 142 2.07 -11.43 9.06
N ARG A 143 3.08 -11.01 8.29
CA ARG A 143 4.39 -10.64 8.83
C ARG A 143 4.25 -9.45 9.76
N PHE A 144 3.48 -8.45 9.34
CA PHE A 144 3.19 -7.27 10.16
C PHE A 144 2.47 -7.63 11.46
N PHE A 145 1.36 -8.36 11.42
CA PHE A 145 0.63 -8.74 12.63
C PHE A 145 1.44 -9.65 13.55
N GLN A 146 2.29 -10.53 13.01
CA GLN A 146 3.24 -11.30 13.81
C GLN A 146 4.24 -10.37 14.53
N SER A 147 4.79 -9.37 13.83
CA SER A 147 5.71 -8.40 14.45
C SER A 147 5.02 -7.56 15.55
N CYS A 148 3.72 -7.27 15.41
CA CYS A 148 2.92 -6.61 16.44
C CYS A 148 2.78 -7.48 17.69
N ILE A 149 2.48 -8.77 17.52
CA ILE A 149 2.41 -9.75 18.61
C ILE A 149 3.75 -9.83 19.34
N ASP A 150 4.85 -9.99 18.60
CA ASP A 150 6.20 -10.09 19.16
C ASP A 150 6.60 -8.82 19.94
N SER A 151 6.04 -7.66 19.56
CA SER A 151 6.28 -6.36 20.21
C SER A 151 5.25 -6.00 21.29
N GLY A 152 4.24 -6.85 21.53
CA GLY A 152 3.16 -6.61 22.50
C GLY A 152 2.15 -5.52 22.09
N ILE A 153 2.11 -5.13 20.81
CA ILE A 153 1.19 -4.11 20.30
C ILE A 153 -0.10 -4.79 19.85
N GLN A 154 -1.23 -4.47 20.51
CA GLN A 154 -2.54 -5.02 20.17
C GLN A 154 -2.53 -6.55 20.00
N GLU A 155 -1.79 -7.23 20.87
CA GLU A 155 -1.45 -8.66 20.78
C GLU A 155 -2.69 -9.52 20.53
N HIS A 156 -3.70 -9.41 21.41
CA HIS A 156 -4.93 -10.20 21.30
C HIS A 156 -5.70 -9.96 20.00
N LEU A 157 -5.76 -8.72 19.51
CA LEU A 157 -6.43 -8.42 18.24
C LEU A 157 -5.69 -9.06 17.06
N CYS A 158 -4.36 -8.94 17.04
CA CYS A 158 -3.51 -9.53 16.01
C CYS A 158 -3.57 -11.07 16.03
N GLU A 159 -3.55 -11.69 17.21
CA GLU A 159 -3.72 -13.14 17.36
C GLU A 159 -5.06 -13.62 16.82
N ARG A 160 -6.16 -12.93 17.15
CA ARG A 160 -7.50 -13.27 16.62
C ARG A 160 -7.55 -13.17 15.11
N LEU A 161 -6.98 -12.11 14.52
CA LEU A 161 -6.91 -11.94 13.06
C LEU A 161 -6.13 -13.08 12.38
N LEU A 162 -4.95 -13.43 12.90
CA LEU A 162 -4.15 -14.52 12.35
C LEU A 162 -4.81 -15.89 12.53
N ALA A 163 -5.45 -16.14 13.67
CA ALA A 163 -6.20 -17.36 13.93
C ALA A 163 -7.39 -17.49 12.97
N LYS A 164 -8.15 -16.40 12.77
CA LYS A 164 -9.28 -16.34 11.84
C LYS A 164 -8.84 -16.59 10.40
N TYR A 165 -7.74 -15.97 9.98
CA TYR A 165 -7.15 -16.23 8.66
C TYR A 165 -6.70 -17.69 8.53
N LYS A 166 -6.02 -18.26 9.53
CA LYS A 166 -5.55 -19.65 9.51
C LYS A 166 -6.72 -20.62 9.37
N LEU A 167 -7.80 -20.39 10.10
CA LEU A 167 -9.03 -21.19 9.98
C LEU A 167 -9.60 -21.15 8.56
N HIS A 168 -9.67 -19.96 7.95
CA HIS A 168 -10.12 -19.79 6.57
C HIS A 168 -9.22 -20.54 5.57
N GLN A 169 -7.90 -20.42 5.72
CA GLN A 169 -6.91 -21.10 4.87
C GLN A 169 -7.04 -22.63 4.95
N THR A 170 -7.15 -23.18 6.15
CA THR A 170 -7.38 -24.62 6.34
C THR A 170 -8.71 -25.08 5.74
N GLY A 171 -9.75 -24.23 5.77
CA GLY A 171 -11.01 -24.47 5.08
C GLY A 171 -10.82 -24.61 3.56
N ILE A 172 -10.10 -23.67 2.95
CA ILE A 172 -9.78 -23.71 1.51
C ILE A 172 -8.97 -24.96 1.15
N GLU A 173 -7.96 -25.30 1.94
CA GLU A 173 -7.11 -26.48 1.70
C GLU A 173 -7.92 -27.77 1.69
N LYS A 174 -8.81 -27.95 2.67
CA LYS A 174 -9.72 -29.12 2.72
C LYS A 174 -10.64 -29.19 1.50
N VAL A 175 -11.18 -28.06 1.07
CA VAL A 175 -12.05 -27.99 -0.13
C VAL A 175 -11.25 -28.26 -1.40
N SER A 176 -9.99 -27.84 -1.44
CA SER A 176 -9.09 -28.07 -2.58
C SER A 176 -8.73 -29.54 -2.79
N GLU A 177 -9.00 -30.44 -1.85
CA GLU A 177 -8.83 -31.88 -2.04
C GLU A 177 -9.93 -32.46 -2.95
N LEU A 178 -11.10 -31.81 -3.03
CA LEU A 178 -12.22 -32.22 -3.87
C LEU A 178 -11.94 -31.90 -5.33
N ASN A 179 -11.91 -32.94 -6.17
CA ASN A 179 -11.58 -32.79 -7.58
C ASN A 179 -12.68 -32.05 -8.35
N GLU A 180 -13.93 -32.11 -7.89
CA GLU A 180 -15.09 -31.44 -8.47
C GLU A 180 -15.01 -29.91 -8.39
N LEU A 181 -14.26 -29.39 -7.41
CA LEU A 181 -14.10 -27.95 -7.18
C LEU A 181 -12.77 -27.40 -7.72
N LYS A 182 -11.90 -28.28 -8.26
CA LYS A 182 -10.67 -27.85 -8.91
C LYS A 182 -10.98 -27.31 -10.31
N ALA A 183 -10.38 -26.17 -10.63
CA ALA A 183 -10.33 -25.72 -12.01
C ALA A 183 -9.56 -26.75 -12.87
N PRO A 184 -10.00 -27.03 -14.10
CA PRO A 184 -9.23 -27.85 -15.04
C PRO A 184 -7.81 -27.31 -15.22
N SER A 185 -6.84 -28.19 -15.33
CA SER A 185 -5.41 -27.83 -15.48
C SER A 185 -5.14 -26.96 -16.70
N GLU A 186 -5.88 -27.17 -17.79
CA GLU A 186 -5.79 -26.36 -18.99
C GLU A 186 -6.20 -24.91 -18.73
N ASN A 187 -7.32 -24.69 -18.02
CA ASN A 187 -7.77 -23.35 -17.65
C ASN A 187 -6.77 -22.64 -16.74
N LEU A 188 -6.19 -23.36 -15.76
CA LEU A 188 -5.12 -22.81 -14.92
C LEU A 188 -3.91 -22.39 -15.74
N SER A 189 -3.50 -23.22 -16.71
CA SER A 189 -2.37 -22.90 -17.58
C SER A 189 -2.63 -21.67 -18.46
N ILE A 190 -3.86 -21.51 -18.95
CA ILE A 190 -4.28 -20.35 -19.75
C ILE A 190 -4.31 -19.10 -18.86
N TYR A 191 -4.85 -19.21 -17.65
CA TYR A 191 -4.89 -18.13 -16.68
C TYR A 191 -3.48 -17.60 -16.37
N TRP A 192 -2.55 -18.49 -15.98
CA TRP A 192 -1.19 -18.08 -15.65
C TRP A 192 -0.45 -17.48 -16.86
N LYS A 193 -0.63 -18.02 -18.07
CA LYS A 193 -0.09 -17.42 -19.29
C LYS A 193 -0.63 -16.01 -19.55
N ASN A 194 -1.89 -15.75 -19.25
CA ASN A 194 -2.48 -14.43 -19.40
C ASN A 194 -1.94 -13.46 -18.35
N VAL A 195 -1.78 -13.90 -17.10
CA VAL A 195 -1.14 -13.11 -16.03
C VAL A 195 0.29 -12.76 -16.42
N ASP A 196 1.08 -13.73 -16.86
CA ASP A 196 2.47 -13.53 -17.30
C ASP A 196 2.56 -12.52 -18.46
N ARG A 197 1.67 -12.63 -19.44
CA ARG A 197 1.63 -11.71 -20.58
C ARG A 197 1.27 -10.29 -20.16
N SER A 198 0.29 -10.13 -19.27
CA SER A 198 -0.10 -8.83 -18.73
C SER A 198 1.03 -8.20 -17.93
N MET A 199 1.74 -8.98 -17.12
CA MET A 199 2.90 -8.53 -16.36
C MET A 199 4.05 -8.12 -17.29
N GLN A 200 4.35 -8.92 -18.32
CA GLN A 200 5.37 -8.56 -19.32
C GLN A 200 5.06 -7.23 -20.01
N LYS A 201 3.80 -7.04 -20.42
CA LYS A 201 3.36 -5.78 -21.03
C LYS A 201 3.51 -4.59 -20.07
N ALA A 202 3.13 -4.76 -18.81
CA ALA A 202 3.30 -3.72 -17.80
C ALA A 202 4.78 -3.37 -17.55
N ILE A 203 5.68 -4.37 -17.54
CA ILE A 203 7.12 -4.17 -17.43
C ILE A 203 7.66 -3.41 -18.64
N GLU A 204 7.24 -3.77 -19.86
CA GLU A 204 7.63 -3.08 -21.08
C GLU A 204 7.19 -1.61 -21.04
N GLU A 205 5.92 -1.35 -20.72
CA GLU A 205 5.37 0.01 -20.60
C GLU A 205 6.09 0.83 -19.51
N ALA A 206 6.37 0.23 -18.34
CA ALA A 206 7.11 0.91 -17.28
C ALA A 206 8.57 1.21 -17.68
N SER A 207 9.20 0.31 -18.46
CA SER A 207 10.57 0.49 -18.93
C SER A 207 10.74 1.70 -19.86
N GLU A 208 9.68 2.12 -20.56
CA GLU A 208 9.67 3.32 -21.41
C GLU A 208 10.02 4.58 -20.62
N PHE A 209 9.60 4.64 -19.36
CA PHE A 209 9.80 5.79 -18.46
C PHE A 209 11.04 5.64 -17.56
N SER A 210 11.81 4.57 -17.71
CA SER A 210 13.00 4.33 -16.89
C SER A 210 14.12 5.33 -17.22
N LEU A 211 14.75 5.89 -16.18
CA LEU A 211 15.93 6.75 -16.30
C LEU A 211 17.05 6.09 -17.13
N PHE A 212 17.23 4.77 -17.01
CA PHE A 212 18.25 4.03 -17.78
C PHE A 212 18.03 4.11 -19.30
N ARG A 213 16.77 4.23 -19.72
CA ARG A 213 16.39 4.33 -21.13
C ARG A 213 16.66 5.74 -21.71
N MET A 214 16.76 6.76 -20.85
CA MET A 214 17.22 8.10 -21.25
C MET A 214 18.70 8.11 -21.60
N PHE A 215 19.52 7.28 -20.94
CA PHE A 215 20.97 7.24 -21.15
C PHE A 215 21.41 6.21 -22.20
N SER A 216 20.63 5.13 -22.41
CA SER A 216 21.01 4.08 -23.36
C SER A 216 19.83 3.25 -23.84
N LYS A 217 19.96 2.65 -25.03
CA LYS A 217 18.95 1.70 -25.55
C LYS A 217 19.12 0.32 -24.90
N PRO A 218 18.04 -0.32 -24.42
CA PRO A 218 18.12 -1.69 -23.91
C PRO A 218 18.55 -2.64 -25.03
N LYS A 219 19.40 -3.61 -24.68
CA LYS A 219 19.82 -4.69 -25.58
C LYS A 219 19.43 -6.03 -24.98
N THR A 220 18.69 -6.84 -25.73
CA THR A 220 18.38 -8.21 -25.36
C THR A 220 19.61 -9.08 -25.59
N LEU A 221 20.13 -9.68 -24.53
CA LEU A 221 21.21 -10.66 -24.61
C LEU A 221 20.60 -12.06 -24.76
N LEU A 222 21.08 -12.83 -25.74
CA LEU A 222 20.65 -14.22 -25.93
C LEU A 222 21.30 -15.15 -24.90
N TYR A 223 22.55 -14.87 -24.51
CA TYR A 223 23.34 -15.69 -23.59
C TYR A 223 24.34 -14.83 -22.81
N GLY A 224 24.70 -15.28 -21.60
CA GLY A 224 25.75 -14.70 -20.77
C GLY A 224 25.22 -13.74 -19.69
N ASN A 225 25.98 -13.61 -18.61
CA ASN A 225 25.71 -12.72 -17.47
C ASN A 225 26.74 -11.56 -17.33
N SER A 226 27.68 -11.44 -18.28
CA SER A 226 28.71 -10.40 -18.28
C SER A 226 28.83 -9.70 -19.64
N SER A 227 29.37 -8.48 -19.62
CA SER A 227 29.71 -7.70 -20.81
C SER A 227 31.19 -7.38 -20.81
N ILE A 228 31.83 -7.48 -21.98
CA ILE A 228 33.26 -7.16 -22.16
C ILE A 228 33.36 -5.88 -22.99
N TYR A 229 34.17 -4.94 -22.52
CA TYR A 229 34.51 -3.73 -23.28
C TYR A 229 36.00 -3.42 -23.16
N TYR A 230 36.51 -2.64 -24.10
CA TYR A 230 37.91 -2.25 -24.16
C TYR A 230 38.03 -0.74 -23.89
N ILE A 231 38.87 -0.36 -22.93
CA ILE A 231 39.22 1.04 -22.68
C ILE A 231 40.54 1.32 -23.40
N HIS A 232 40.53 2.27 -24.34
CA HIS A 232 41.73 2.73 -25.03
C HIS A 232 42.39 3.85 -24.22
N GLN A 233 43.61 3.61 -23.74
CA GLN A 233 44.42 4.67 -23.13
C GLN A 233 45.18 5.45 -24.21
N GLY A 234 45.58 6.69 -23.90
CA GLY A 234 46.19 7.63 -24.85
C GLY A 234 47.47 7.12 -25.54
N ASP A 235 48.13 6.12 -24.97
CA ASP A 235 49.35 5.48 -25.51
C ASP A 235 49.07 4.34 -26.51
N GLY A 236 47.80 4.08 -26.87
CA GLY A 236 47.42 3.08 -27.87
C GLY A 236 47.22 1.67 -27.31
N GLU A 237 47.48 1.43 -26.02
CA GLU A 237 47.14 0.18 -25.35
C GLU A 237 45.65 0.11 -24.99
N SER A 238 45.02 -1.03 -25.27
CA SER A 238 43.63 -1.32 -24.92
C SER A 238 43.55 -2.28 -23.75
N ILE A 239 42.93 -1.86 -22.66
CA ILE A 239 42.69 -2.73 -21.49
C ILE A 239 41.32 -3.37 -21.62
N ARG A 240 41.27 -4.70 -21.63
CA ARG A 240 40.02 -5.47 -21.56
C ARG A 240 39.44 -5.35 -20.15
N GLN A 241 38.19 -4.92 -20.06
CA GLN A 241 37.40 -4.97 -18.83
C GLN A 241 36.17 -5.83 -19.03
N GLU A 242 35.83 -6.59 -17.99
CA GLU A 242 34.63 -7.42 -17.93
C GLU A 242 33.77 -6.92 -16.78
N MET A 243 32.50 -6.62 -17.07
CA MET A 243 31.53 -6.16 -16.09
C MET A 243 30.40 -7.18 -15.98
N GLN A 244 30.24 -7.73 -14.77
CA GLN A 244 29.12 -8.61 -14.43
C GLN A 244 27.82 -7.79 -14.37
N MET A 245 26.75 -8.32 -14.95
CA MET A 245 25.45 -7.68 -14.88
C MET A 245 24.87 -7.78 -13.47
N GLN A 246 24.17 -6.72 -13.07
CA GLN A 246 23.46 -6.66 -11.80
C GLN A 246 21.96 -6.71 -12.07
N THR A 247 21.23 -7.41 -11.21
CA THR A 247 19.78 -7.50 -11.28
C THR A 247 19.19 -6.59 -10.23
N PHE A 248 18.26 -5.73 -10.65
CA PHE A 248 17.37 -5.00 -9.75
C PHE A 248 15.97 -5.59 -9.91
N SER A 249 15.39 -6.03 -8.81
CA SER A 249 14.02 -6.54 -8.79
C SER A 249 13.25 -5.90 -7.64
N HIS A 250 11.97 -5.68 -7.90
CA HIS A 250 11.01 -5.26 -6.89
C HIS A 250 9.84 -6.24 -6.94
N SER A 251 9.31 -6.61 -5.78
CA SER A 251 8.16 -7.50 -5.64
C SER A 251 7.11 -6.77 -4.83
N THR A 252 5.86 -6.86 -5.28
CA THR A 252 4.70 -6.31 -4.57
C THR A 252 3.60 -7.36 -4.56
N GLU A 253 2.85 -7.46 -3.45
CA GLU A 253 1.72 -8.36 -3.35
C GLU A 253 0.51 -7.77 -4.09
N MET A 254 -0.10 -8.54 -5.01
CA MET A 254 -1.37 -8.17 -5.63
C MET A 254 -2.56 -8.58 -4.74
N PRO A 255 -3.61 -7.77 -4.63
CA PRO A 255 -4.79 -8.08 -3.82
C PRO A 255 -5.49 -9.34 -4.32
N ARG A 256 -5.54 -10.38 -3.50
CA ARG A 256 -6.16 -11.67 -3.88
C ARG A 256 -7.64 -11.55 -4.20
N LEU A 257 -8.37 -10.68 -3.49
CA LEU A 257 -9.80 -10.48 -3.71
C LEU A 257 -10.10 -9.87 -5.09
N ASP A 258 -9.15 -9.16 -5.70
CA ASP A 258 -9.31 -8.65 -7.07
C ASP A 258 -9.41 -9.79 -8.11
N ALA A 259 -8.76 -10.93 -7.84
CA ALA A 259 -8.88 -12.12 -8.67
C ALA A 259 -10.04 -13.03 -8.27
N LEU A 260 -10.36 -13.11 -6.97
CA LEU A 260 -11.35 -14.04 -6.44
C LEU A 260 -12.79 -13.51 -6.49
N ASP A 261 -12.99 -12.26 -6.08
CA ASP A 261 -14.30 -11.59 -6.05
C ASP A 261 -14.13 -10.06 -6.24
N PRO A 262 -13.78 -9.62 -7.46
CA PRO A 262 -13.53 -8.22 -7.74
C PRO A 262 -14.78 -7.36 -7.53
N VAL A 263 -15.97 -7.89 -7.80
CA VAL A 263 -17.23 -7.14 -7.69
C VAL A 263 -17.52 -6.79 -6.24
N LEU A 264 -17.39 -7.76 -5.32
CA LEU A 264 -17.63 -7.51 -3.91
C LEU A 264 -16.55 -6.58 -3.33
N LEU A 265 -15.29 -6.77 -3.73
CA LEU A 265 -14.19 -5.89 -3.32
C LEU A 265 -14.45 -4.45 -3.75
N ASP A 266 -14.73 -4.23 -5.03
CA ASP A 266 -15.02 -2.91 -5.59
C ASP A 266 -16.21 -2.26 -4.92
N TYR A 267 -17.30 -3.02 -4.73
CA TYR A 267 -18.48 -2.53 -4.03
C TYR A 267 -18.16 -2.09 -2.60
N PHE A 268 -17.37 -2.89 -1.87
CA PHE A 268 -16.94 -2.54 -0.52
C PHE A 268 -16.10 -1.25 -0.50
N LEU A 269 -15.09 -1.16 -1.37
CA LEU A 269 -14.20 0.00 -1.44
C LEU A 269 -14.95 1.27 -1.84
N ILE A 270 -15.85 1.19 -2.83
CA ILE A 270 -16.70 2.32 -3.25
C ILE A 270 -17.61 2.75 -2.11
N THR A 271 -18.24 1.80 -1.42
CA THR A 271 -19.10 2.10 -0.27
C THR A 271 -18.31 2.87 0.79
N CYS A 272 -17.15 2.35 1.21
CA CYS A 272 -16.29 3.02 2.18
C CYS A 272 -15.82 4.41 1.72
N ARG A 273 -15.49 4.58 0.44
CA ARG A 273 -15.13 5.90 -0.13
C ARG A 273 -16.30 6.87 -0.11
N SER A 274 -17.52 6.40 -0.40
CA SER A 274 -18.73 7.23 -0.56
C SER A 274 -19.46 7.54 0.74
N GLU A 275 -19.15 6.82 1.83
CA GLU A 275 -19.75 7.03 3.15
C GLU A 275 -19.64 8.49 3.62
N ARG A 276 -20.66 8.96 4.35
CA ARG A 276 -20.68 10.28 4.96
C ARG A 276 -21.09 10.14 6.41
N MET A 277 -20.51 10.98 7.25
CA MET A 277 -20.86 11.08 8.66
C MET A 277 -22.09 11.95 8.87
#